data_AF-G1CAN8-F1
#
_entry.id   AF-G1CAN8-F1
#
_cell.length_a   1.000
_cell.length_b   1.000
_cell.length_c   1.000
_cell.angle_alpha   90.00
_cell.angle_beta   90.00
_cell.angle_gamma   90.00
#
_symmetry.space_group_name_H-M   'P 1'
#
loop_
_entity.id
_entity.type
_entity.pdbx_description
1 polymer ?
#
loop_
_entity_poly.entity_id
_entity_poly.type
_entity_poly.pdbx_seq_one_letter_code
_entity_poly.pdbx_strand_id
1 'polypeptide(L)'
;FVTSWYTHGLASSYLEGCNFLTAAVSTPANSLAHSLLLLWGPEAQGDFTRWCQLGGLWTFVALHGVFGLIGFMLRQFELARSVQLRPYNAIAFSAPIAVFVSVFLIYPLGQSGWFFAPSFGVAAIFRFILFFQGFHNWTLNPFHMMGVAGVLGAALLCAIHGATVENTLFEDGDGANTFRAFNPTQAEETYSMVTANRFWSQIFGVAFSNKRWLHFFMLFVPVTGLWMSALGVVGLALNLRAYDFVSQEIRAAEDPEFETFYTKN
;
A
#
# COMPACT_ATOMS: atom_id res chain seq x y z
N PHE A 1 21.77 2.22 -13.75
CA PHE A 1 22.52 2.11 -15.00
C PHE A 1 21.63 2.01 -16.23
N VAL A 2 20.38 1.53 -16.12
CA VAL A 2 19.54 1.22 -17.29
C VAL A 2 18.62 2.39 -17.64
N THR A 3 18.54 2.69 -18.94
CA THR A 3 17.68 3.73 -19.53
C THR A 3 16.24 3.25 -19.74
N SER A 4 15.31 4.19 -19.82
CA SER A 4 13.94 3.98 -20.30
C SER A 4 13.68 4.71 -21.63
N TRP A 5 14.74 5.06 -22.38
CA TRP A 5 14.62 5.79 -23.64
C TRP A 5 13.81 5.01 -24.69
N TYR A 6 14.04 3.70 -24.81
CA TYR A 6 13.39 2.86 -25.82
C TYR A 6 11.97 2.44 -25.46
N THR A 7 11.58 2.56 -24.19
CA THR A 7 10.25 2.18 -23.70
C THR A 7 9.34 3.38 -23.46
N HIS A 8 9.89 4.50 -22.98
CA HIS A 8 9.15 5.71 -22.59
C HIS A 8 9.72 7.02 -23.14
N GLY A 9 10.89 7.01 -23.80
CA GLY A 9 11.57 8.25 -24.19
C GLY A 9 12.12 9.05 -23.00
N LEU A 10 12.51 8.35 -21.92
CA LEU A 10 12.94 8.96 -20.65
C LEU A 10 14.35 8.51 -20.25
N ALA A 11 15.13 9.44 -19.69
CA ALA A 11 16.26 9.08 -18.83
C ALA A 11 15.73 8.62 -17.47
N SER A 12 16.27 7.53 -16.93
CA SER A 12 15.71 6.90 -15.70
C SER A 12 16.77 6.33 -14.77
N SER A 13 18.05 6.69 -14.95
CA SER A 13 19.12 6.19 -14.09
C SER A 13 20.14 7.24 -13.68
N TYR A 14 20.85 6.97 -12.58
CA TYR A 14 21.97 7.80 -12.13
C TYR A 14 23.04 8.01 -13.21
N LEU A 15 23.23 7.01 -14.08
CA LEU A 15 24.19 7.09 -15.19
C LEU A 15 23.80 8.16 -16.21
N GLU A 16 22.50 8.40 -16.38
CA GLU A 16 21.95 9.40 -17.29
C GLU A 16 21.69 10.75 -16.59
N GLY A 17 22.09 10.89 -15.32
CA GLY A 17 21.94 12.11 -14.53
C GLY A 17 20.66 12.21 -13.70
N CYS A 18 19.85 11.14 -13.60
CA CYS A 18 18.75 11.12 -12.64
C CYS A 18 19.27 11.13 -11.19
N ASN A 19 18.45 11.61 -10.26
CA ASN A 19 18.71 11.52 -8.82
C ASN A 19 17.84 10.41 -8.19
N PHE A 20 17.91 10.26 -6.86
CA PHE A 20 17.14 9.24 -6.14
C PHE A 20 15.63 9.33 -6.39
N LEU A 21 15.10 10.55 -6.53
CA LEU A 21 13.68 10.78 -6.75
C LEU A 21 13.26 10.44 -8.18
N THR A 22 14.13 10.67 -9.16
CA THR A 22 13.78 10.57 -10.59
C THR A 22 14.24 9.28 -11.25
N ALA A 23 15.16 8.52 -10.64
CA ALA A 23 15.55 7.21 -11.14
C ALA A 23 14.40 6.21 -11.01
N ALA A 24 14.24 5.34 -12.02
CA ALA A 24 13.21 4.32 -12.05
C ALA A 24 13.61 3.11 -12.90
N VAL A 25 13.09 1.94 -12.55
CA VAL A 25 12.96 0.82 -13.50
C VAL A 25 11.58 0.95 -14.15
N SER A 26 11.55 1.48 -15.37
CA SER A 26 10.28 1.74 -16.07
C SER A 26 9.70 0.50 -16.73
N THR A 27 8.39 0.51 -16.90
CA THR A 27 7.62 -0.54 -17.58
C THR A 27 8.07 -0.74 -19.03
N PRO A 28 7.87 -1.94 -19.61
CA PRO A 28 8.08 -2.20 -21.03
C PRO A 28 7.20 -1.29 -21.91
N ALA A 29 7.60 -1.08 -23.17
CA ALA A 29 6.79 -0.38 -24.16
C ALA A 29 5.41 -1.06 -24.36
N ASN A 30 4.39 -0.28 -24.69
CA ASN A 30 3.02 -0.81 -24.85
C ASN A 30 2.88 -1.87 -25.96
N SER A 31 3.74 -1.83 -26.97
CA SER A 31 3.79 -2.84 -28.04
C SER A 31 4.14 -4.25 -27.54
N LEU A 32 4.71 -4.37 -26.34
CA LEU A 32 5.05 -5.65 -25.72
C LEU A 32 3.88 -6.23 -24.90
N ALA A 33 2.77 -5.48 -24.80
CA ALA A 33 1.54 -5.87 -24.11
C ALA A 33 1.84 -6.50 -22.73
N HIS A 34 1.46 -7.76 -22.53
CA HIS A 34 1.65 -8.52 -21.30
C HIS A 34 2.73 -9.59 -21.41
N SER A 35 3.67 -9.48 -22.36
CA SER A 35 4.77 -10.44 -22.46
C SER A 35 5.48 -10.59 -21.12
N LEU A 36 5.77 -11.83 -20.72
CA LEU A 36 6.61 -12.08 -19.53
C LEU A 36 8.01 -11.48 -19.70
N LEU A 37 8.41 -11.21 -20.95
CA LEU A 37 9.67 -10.62 -21.35
C LEU A 37 10.82 -11.34 -20.66
N LEU A 38 10.85 -12.66 -20.80
CA LEU A 38 11.92 -13.50 -20.25
C LEU A 38 13.20 -13.20 -21.02
N LEU A 39 14.36 -13.27 -20.36
CA LEU A 39 15.66 -13.04 -21.01
C LEU A 39 15.87 -13.99 -22.20
N TRP A 40 15.47 -15.26 -22.04
CA TRP A 40 15.50 -16.29 -23.08
C TRP A 40 14.22 -16.31 -23.95
N GLY A 41 13.34 -15.32 -23.81
CA GLY A 41 12.11 -15.17 -24.58
C GLY A 41 12.36 -14.69 -26.02
N PRO A 42 11.33 -14.73 -26.88
CA PRO A 42 11.45 -14.38 -28.30
C PRO A 42 11.78 -12.90 -28.55
N GLU A 43 11.49 -12.01 -27.60
CA GLU A 43 11.75 -10.58 -27.71
C GLU A 43 13.23 -10.25 -27.51
N ALA A 44 13.89 -10.90 -26.53
CA ALA A 44 15.27 -10.64 -26.16
C ALA A 44 16.28 -11.66 -26.71
N GLN A 45 15.84 -12.89 -26.99
CA GLN A 45 16.64 -13.95 -27.61
C GLN A 45 17.99 -14.21 -26.91
N GLY A 46 18.03 -14.04 -25.58
CA GLY A 46 19.23 -14.19 -24.76
C GLY A 46 20.16 -12.97 -24.73
N ASP A 47 19.89 -11.90 -25.50
CA ASP A 47 20.66 -10.65 -25.44
C ASP A 47 20.23 -9.83 -24.23
N PHE A 48 21.10 -9.82 -23.21
CA PHE A 48 20.87 -9.10 -21.96
C PHE A 48 20.78 -7.58 -22.14
N THR A 49 21.57 -7.00 -23.04
CA THR A 49 21.54 -5.55 -23.30
C THR A 49 20.21 -5.15 -23.94
N ARG A 50 19.76 -5.90 -24.95
CA ARG A 50 18.44 -5.66 -25.57
C ARG A 50 17.32 -5.89 -24.58
N TRP A 51 17.39 -6.95 -23.77
CA TRP A 51 16.41 -7.20 -22.71
C TRP A 51 16.27 -6.03 -21.73
N CYS A 52 17.39 -5.42 -21.32
CA CYS A 52 17.36 -4.21 -20.49
C CYS A 52 16.70 -3.03 -21.21
N GLN A 53 17.03 -2.82 -22.49
CA GLN A 53 16.45 -1.75 -23.31
C GLN A 53 14.94 -1.93 -23.57
N LEU A 54 14.46 -3.17 -23.63
CA LEU A 54 13.05 -3.51 -23.81
C LEU A 54 12.23 -3.41 -22.51
N GLY A 55 12.84 -3.08 -21.37
CA GLY A 55 12.17 -2.98 -20.08
C GLY A 55 12.04 -4.32 -19.34
N GLY A 56 12.83 -5.33 -19.70
CA GLY A 56 12.75 -6.66 -19.08
C GLY A 56 13.05 -6.68 -17.58
N LEU A 57 13.84 -5.72 -17.10
CA LEU A 57 14.05 -5.54 -15.66
C LEU A 57 12.75 -5.26 -14.90
N TRP A 58 11.74 -4.66 -15.53
CA TRP A 58 10.48 -4.40 -14.87
C TRP A 58 9.72 -5.70 -14.59
N THR A 59 9.55 -6.58 -15.59
CA THR A 59 8.90 -7.88 -15.38
C THR A 59 9.73 -8.76 -14.46
N PHE A 60 11.07 -8.70 -14.56
CA PHE A 60 11.96 -9.37 -13.62
C PHE A 60 11.70 -8.97 -12.17
N VAL A 61 11.68 -7.67 -11.87
CA VAL A 61 11.44 -7.16 -10.51
C VAL A 61 10.01 -7.48 -10.05
N ALA A 62 9.00 -7.29 -10.90
CA ALA A 62 7.61 -7.57 -10.54
C ALA A 62 7.38 -9.06 -10.22
N LEU A 63 7.88 -9.96 -11.07
CA LEU A 63 7.69 -11.41 -10.92
C LEU A 63 8.53 -11.98 -9.77
N HIS A 64 9.82 -11.64 -9.67
CA HIS A 64 10.62 -12.06 -8.52
C HIS A 64 10.09 -11.43 -7.22
N GLY A 65 9.58 -10.20 -7.29
CA GLY A 65 8.93 -9.51 -6.19
C GLY A 65 7.72 -10.29 -5.64
N VAL A 66 6.80 -10.74 -6.50
CA VAL A 66 5.62 -11.50 -6.04
C VAL A 66 6.03 -12.84 -5.42
N PHE A 67 6.99 -13.57 -6.00
CA PHE A 67 7.50 -14.81 -5.40
C PHE A 67 8.25 -14.56 -4.08
N GLY A 68 8.97 -13.45 -3.98
CA GLY A 68 9.61 -13.00 -2.74
C GLY A 68 8.60 -12.70 -1.65
N LEU A 69 7.49 -12.05 -1.97
CA LEU A 69 6.39 -11.79 -1.04
C LEU A 69 5.72 -13.10 -0.57
N ILE A 70 5.49 -14.05 -1.48
CA ILE A 70 5.00 -15.39 -1.13
C ILE A 70 5.97 -16.08 -0.17
N GLY A 71 7.27 -16.09 -0.50
CA GLY A 71 8.31 -16.65 0.35
C GLY A 71 8.38 -15.99 1.73
N PHE A 72 8.20 -14.68 1.81
CA PHE A 72 8.17 -13.95 3.09
C PHE A 72 6.96 -14.34 3.95
N MET A 73 5.77 -14.45 3.35
CA MET A 73 4.58 -14.91 4.07
C MET A 73 4.72 -16.37 4.55
N LEU A 74 5.27 -17.25 3.71
CA LEU A 74 5.58 -18.64 4.08
C LEU A 74 6.58 -18.68 5.24
N ARG A 75 7.62 -17.85 5.21
CA ARG A 75 8.59 -17.70 6.31
C ARG A 75 7.90 -17.28 7.61
N GLN A 76 6.96 -16.33 7.56
CA GLN A 76 6.20 -15.92 8.76
C GLN A 76 5.38 -17.09 9.33
N PHE A 77 4.75 -17.91 8.48
CA PHE A 77 4.06 -19.12 8.92
C PHE A 77 5.02 -20.17 9.53
N GLU A 78 6.15 -20.42 8.87
CA GLU A 78 7.16 -21.38 9.31
C GLU A 78 7.72 -20.99 10.68
N LEU A 79 8.09 -19.71 10.85
CA LEU A 79 8.57 -19.19 12.13
C LEU A 79 7.49 -19.28 13.20
N ALA A 80 6.26 -18.82 12.93
CA ALA A 80 5.16 -18.90 13.88
C ALA A 80 4.90 -20.34 14.34
N ARG A 81 4.95 -21.31 13.42
CA ARG A 81 4.84 -22.73 13.75
C ARG A 81 6.01 -23.21 14.62
N SER A 82 7.25 -22.84 14.24
CA SER A 82 8.47 -23.27 14.94
C SER A 82 8.54 -22.74 16.38
N VAL A 83 8.07 -21.51 16.62
CA VAL A 83 7.99 -20.92 17.96
C VAL A 83 6.62 -21.08 18.64
N GLN A 84 5.72 -21.90 18.06
CA GLN A 84 4.39 -22.22 18.61
C GLN A 84 3.49 -21.00 18.89
N LEU A 85 3.61 -19.96 18.06
CA LEU A 85 2.75 -18.78 18.09
C LEU A 85 1.63 -18.86 17.03
N ARG A 86 0.53 -18.17 17.29
CA ARG A 86 -0.56 -18.02 16.31
C ARG A 86 -0.09 -17.14 15.14
N PRO A 87 -0.35 -17.50 13.87
CA PRO A 87 0.28 -16.86 12.71
C PRO A 87 -0.38 -15.53 12.26
N TYR A 88 -0.82 -14.68 13.19
CA TYR A 88 -1.52 -13.42 12.84
C TYR A 88 -0.65 -12.42 12.07
N ASN A 89 0.67 -12.47 12.23
CA ASN A 89 1.59 -11.63 11.45
C ASN A 89 1.59 -12.03 9.96
N ALA A 90 1.55 -13.33 9.66
CA ALA A 90 1.42 -13.82 8.30
C ALA A 90 0.06 -13.43 7.69
N ILE A 91 -1.03 -13.56 8.47
CA ILE A 91 -2.37 -13.14 8.05
C ILE A 91 -2.40 -11.63 7.74
N ALA A 92 -1.84 -10.79 8.60
CA ALA A 92 -1.76 -9.35 8.35
C ALA A 92 -0.97 -9.02 7.09
N PHE A 93 0.07 -9.81 6.77
CA PHE A 93 0.89 -9.64 5.57
C PHE A 93 0.15 -9.96 4.26
N SER A 94 -1.05 -10.54 4.33
CA SER A 94 -1.89 -10.71 3.14
C SER A 94 -2.30 -9.38 2.52
N ALA A 95 -2.41 -8.30 3.30
CA ALA A 95 -2.78 -6.97 2.80
C ALA A 95 -1.69 -6.36 1.89
N PRO A 96 -0.40 -6.32 2.27
CA PRO A 96 0.69 -5.99 1.36
C PRO A 96 0.70 -6.82 0.06
N ILE A 97 0.45 -8.12 0.15
CA ILE A 97 0.37 -9.00 -1.03
C ILE A 97 -0.81 -8.60 -1.92
N ALA A 98 -2.00 -8.37 -1.35
CA ALA A 98 -3.18 -7.97 -2.10
C ALA A 98 -2.98 -6.64 -2.84
N VAL A 99 -2.32 -5.67 -2.20
CA VAL A 99 -1.97 -4.39 -2.85
C VAL A 99 -0.95 -4.61 -3.97
N PHE A 100 0.13 -5.34 -3.72
CA PHE A 100 1.15 -5.58 -4.75
C PHE A 100 0.56 -6.30 -5.97
N VAL A 101 -0.17 -7.39 -5.75
CA VAL A 101 -0.79 -8.19 -6.82
C VAL A 101 -1.84 -7.38 -7.57
N SER A 102 -2.71 -6.63 -6.87
CA SER A 102 -3.74 -5.83 -7.55
C SER A 102 -3.14 -4.71 -8.40
N VAL A 103 -2.14 -3.98 -7.89
CA VAL A 103 -1.56 -2.81 -8.56
C VAL A 103 -0.53 -3.16 -9.63
N PHE A 104 0.38 -4.10 -9.36
CA PHE A 104 1.49 -4.41 -10.27
C PHE A 104 1.20 -5.57 -11.23
N LEU A 105 0.17 -6.38 -10.98
CA LEU A 105 -0.19 -7.50 -11.84
C LEU A 105 -1.61 -7.35 -12.40
N ILE A 106 -2.65 -7.34 -11.56
CA ILE A 106 -4.04 -7.37 -12.05
C ILE A 106 -4.40 -6.10 -12.82
N TYR A 107 -4.06 -4.91 -12.29
CA TYR A 107 -4.34 -3.65 -12.96
C TYR A 107 -3.78 -3.60 -14.40
N PRO A 108 -2.47 -3.77 -14.64
CA PRO A 108 -1.95 -3.76 -16.01
C PRO A 108 -2.43 -4.94 -16.87
N LEU A 109 -2.76 -6.11 -16.28
CA LEU A 109 -3.36 -7.23 -17.01
C LEU A 109 -4.76 -6.91 -17.55
N GLY A 110 -5.54 -6.07 -16.86
CA GLY A 110 -6.83 -5.58 -17.37
C GLY A 110 -6.67 -4.43 -18.37
N GLN A 111 -5.55 -3.70 -18.32
CA GLN A 111 -5.20 -2.67 -19.28
C GLN A 111 -4.49 -3.26 -20.51
N SER A 112 -4.10 -2.42 -21.47
CA SER A 112 -3.52 -2.91 -22.74
C SER A 112 -2.11 -3.50 -22.64
N GLY A 113 -1.41 -3.34 -21.52
CA GLY A 113 -0.07 -3.91 -21.32
C GLY A 113 0.59 -3.46 -20.03
N TRP A 114 1.77 -4.04 -19.75
CA TRP A 114 2.61 -3.66 -18.60
C TRP A 114 2.99 -2.18 -18.59
N PHE A 115 3.00 -1.52 -19.76
CA PHE A 115 3.29 -0.09 -19.90
C PHE A 115 2.51 0.78 -18.90
N PHE A 116 1.24 0.42 -18.63
CA PHE A 116 0.35 1.16 -17.73
C PHE A 116 0.52 0.81 -16.26
N ALA A 117 1.29 -0.21 -15.92
CA ALA A 117 1.62 -0.50 -14.53
C ALA A 117 2.46 0.64 -13.91
N PRO A 118 2.56 0.74 -12.59
CA PRO A 118 3.52 1.64 -11.99
C PRO A 118 4.95 1.19 -12.31
N SER A 119 5.77 2.15 -12.73
CA SER A 119 7.21 1.97 -12.83
C SER A 119 7.84 2.06 -11.43
N PHE A 120 8.92 1.31 -11.19
CA PHE A 120 9.58 1.26 -9.87
C PHE A 120 10.51 2.45 -9.67
N GLY A 121 9.97 3.59 -9.24
CA GLY A 121 10.74 4.80 -8.91
C GLY A 121 9.86 5.86 -8.24
N VAL A 122 10.44 6.75 -7.44
CA VAL A 122 9.68 7.69 -6.59
C VAL A 122 8.78 8.61 -7.43
N ALA A 123 9.37 9.38 -8.35
CA ALA A 123 8.61 10.26 -9.24
C ALA A 123 7.68 9.49 -10.17
N ALA A 124 8.03 8.26 -10.54
CA ALA A 124 7.20 7.43 -11.40
C ALA A 124 5.91 6.95 -10.69
N ILE A 125 5.99 6.67 -9.39
CA ILE A 125 4.80 6.43 -8.55
C ILE A 125 3.95 7.69 -8.40
N PHE A 126 4.55 8.87 -8.24
CA PHE A 126 3.78 10.13 -8.24
C PHE A 126 3.04 10.34 -9.56
N ARG A 127 3.69 10.09 -10.70
CA ARG A 127 3.03 10.10 -12.00
C ARG A 127 1.87 9.12 -12.06
N PHE A 128 2.01 7.92 -11.49
CA PHE A 128 0.93 6.93 -11.45
C PHE A 128 -0.27 7.40 -10.61
N ILE A 129 -0.04 8.05 -9.47
CA ILE A 129 -1.11 8.65 -8.65
C ILE A 129 -1.89 9.70 -9.44
N LEU A 130 -1.17 10.60 -10.14
CA LEU A 130 -1.80 11.64 -10.97
C LEU A 130 -2.54 11.04 -12.17
N PHE A 131 -1.99 9.98 -12.78
CA PHE A 131 -2.67 9.23 -13.83
C PHE A 131 -3.98 8.62 -13.31
N PHE A 132 -3.97 7.99 -12.13
CA PHE A 132 -5.18 7.43 -11.53
C PHE A 132 -6.22 8.51 -11.21
N GLN A 133 -5.80 9.69 -10.78
CA GLN A 133 -6.73 10.80 -10.61
C GLN A 133 -7.34 11.21 -11.96
N GLY A 134 -6.52 11.60 -12.94
CA GLY A 134 -7.01 12.16 -14.20
C GLY A 134 -7.77 11.18 -15.09
N PHE A 135 -7.45 9.89 -15.04
CA PHE A 135 -8.07 8.88 -15.92
C PHE A 135 -9.11 8.01 -15.22
N HIS A 136 -9.13 7.96 -13.87
CA HIS A 136 -10.04 7.10 -13.14
C HIS A 136 -10.87 7.83 -12.09
N ASN A 137 -10.65 9.13 -11.87
CA ASN A 137 -11.21 9.90 -10.76
C ASN A 137 -11.09 9.14 -9.43
N TRP A 138 -9.92 8.55 -9.20
CA TRP A 138 -9.75 7.50 -8.18
C TRP A 138 -10.04 7.97 -6.75
N THR A 139 -9.90 9.27 -6.46
CA THR A 139 -10.30 9.84 -5.17
C THR A 139 -11.79 9.73 -4.89
N LEU A 140 -12.64 9.67 -5.93
CA LEU A 140 -14.08 9.49 -5.80
C LEU A 140 -14.49 8.04 -5.52
N ASN A 141 -13.57 7.08 -5.68
CA ASN A 141 -13.89 5.68 -5.49
C ASN A 141 -14.02 5.31 -3.98
N PRO A 142 -15.14 4.73 -3.55
CA PRO A 142 -15.35 4.40 -2.14
C PRO A 142 -14.37 3.34 -1.61
N PHE A 143 -13.88 2.45 -2.47
CA PHE A 143 -12.84 1.48 -2.09
C PHE A 143 -11.52 2.17 -1.77
N HIS A 144 -11.16 3.23 -2.52
CA HIS A 144 -10.02 4.07 -2.20
C HIS A 144 -10.23 4.79 -0.86
N MET A 145 -11.39 5.40 -0.65
CA MET A 145 -11.73 6.09 0.61
C MET A 145 -11.63 5.17 1.82
N MET A 146 -12.11 3.93 1.72
CA MET A 146 -11.95 2.92 2.78
C MET A 146 -10.48 2.57 3.02
N GLY A 147 -9.66 2.50 1.96
CA GLY A 147 -8.21 2.36 2.08
C GLY A 147 -7.54 3.52 2.82
N VAL A 148 -7.91 4.75 2.48
CA VAL A 148 -7.43 5.96 3.18
C VAL A 148 -7.84 5.92 4.65
N ALA A 149 -9.10 5.58 4.95
CA ALA A 149 -9.58 5.44 6.32
C ALA A 149 -8.80 4.37 7.11
N GLY A 150 -8.48 3.22 6.50
CA GLY A 150 -7.68 2.19 7.14
C GLY A 150 -6.24 2.60 7.40
N VAL A 151 -5.58 3.30 6.47
CA VAL A 151 -4.19 3.77 6.64
C VAL A 151 -4.11 4.90 7.67
N LEU A 152 -4.94 5.94 7.55
CA LEU A 152 -4.97 7.04 8.51
C LEU A 152 -5.46 6.56 9.89
N GLY A 153 -6.44 5.67 9.91
CA GLY A 153 -6.91 5.02 11.14
C GLY A 153 -5.83 4.18 11.81
N ALA A 154 -4.99 3.48 11.05
CA ALA A 154 -3.86 2.75 11.61
C ALA A 154 -2.77 3.67 12.18
N ALA A 155 -2.45 4.77 11.49
CA ALA A 155 -1.53 5.78 12.01
C ALA A 155 -2.06 6.39 13.32
N LEU A 156 -3.36 6.72 13.37
CA LEU A 156 -4.03 7.19 14.57
C LEU A 156 -3.96 6.15 15.70
N LEU A 157 -4.31 4.90 15.42
CA LEU A 157 -4.29 3.81 16.42
C LEU A 157 -2.88 3.53 16.93
N CYS A 158 -1.86 3.60 16.06
CA CYS A 158 -0.47 3.44 16.45
C CYS A 158 -0.03 4.56 17.40
N ALA A 159 -0.29 5.82 17.05
CA ALA A 159 0.06 6.97 17.87
C ALA A 159 -0.69 7.00 19.20
N ILE A 160 -2.02 6.83 19.16
CA ILE A 160 -2.87 6.92 20.37
C ILE A 160 -2.58 5.77 21.33
N HIS A 161 -2.34 4.55 20.84
CA HIS A 161 -2.04 3.42 21.70
C HIS A 161 -0.66 3.59 22.35
N GLY A 162 0.38 3.91 21.57
CA GLY A 162 1.72 4.14 22.10
C GLY A 162 1.72 5.26 23.15
N ALA A 163 1.13 6.41 22.83
CA ALA A 163 1.03 7.52 23.79
C ALA A 163 0.25 7.16 25.05
N THR A 164 -0.85 6.40 24.92
CA THR A 164 -1.64 5.97 26.09
C THR A 164 -0.84 5.06 27.01
N VAL A 165 -0.12 4.08 26.46
CA VAL A 165 0.72 3.17 27.24
C VAL A 165 1.77 3.96 28.02
N GLU A 166 2.54 4.81 27.33
CA GLU A 166 3.60 5.61 27.95
C GLU A 166 3.10 6.57 29.04
N ASN A 167 1.85 7.06 28.93
CA ASN A 167 1.26 7.99 29.90
C ASN A 167 0.40 7.30 30.96
N THR A 168 0.36 5.98 30.99
CA THR A 168 -0.33 5.20 32.03
C THR A 168 0.54 4.11 32.64
N LEU A 169 1.87 4.23 32.47
CA LEU A 169 2.86 3.37 33.11
C LEU A 169 2.70 3.36 34.64
N PHE A 170 2.96 2.21 35.24
CA PHE A 170 3.22 2.15 36.67
C PHE A 170 4.63 2.68 36.97
N GLU A 171 4.84 3.17 38.19
CA GLU A 171 6.16 3.54 38.68
C GLU A 171 6.88 2.28 39.19
N ASP A 172 7.55 1.58 38.28
CA ASP A 172 8.23 0.30 38.56
C ASP A 172 9.75 0.46 38.85
N GLY A 173 10.22 1.70 39.03
CA GLY A 173 11.60 2.02 39.41
C GLY A 173 11.85 3.51 39.65
N ASP A 174 12.95 3.85 40.33
CA ASP A 174 13.23 5.21 40.82
C ASP A 174 13.77 6.20 39.76
N GLY A 175 13.96 5.74 38.53
CA GLY A 175 14.57 6.54 37.47
C GLY A 175 13.56 7.45 36.79
N ALA A 176 13.89 8.74 36.63
CA ALA A 176 13.09 9.66 35.83
C ALA A 176 12.98 9.24 34.34
N ASN A 177 13.93 8.43 33.85
CA ASN A 177 13.81 7.72 32.58
C ASN A 177 13.24 6.32 32.85
N THR A 178 12.00 6.10 32.44
CA THR A 178 11.19 4.93 32.79
C THR A 178 11.52 3.67 32.00
N PHE A 179 12.30 3.74 30.91
CA PHE A 179 12.58 2.56 30.06
C PHE A 179 13.30 1.42 30.79
N ARG A 180 14.07 1.74 31.84
CA ARG A 180 14.78 0.73 32.64
C ARG A 180 13.89 -0.01 33.64
N ALA A 181 12.70 0.52 33.91
CA ALA A 181 11.73 -0.04 34.85
C ALA A 181 10.83 -1.12 34.20
N PHE A 182 11.33 -1.78 33.15
CA PHE A 182 10.62 -2.87 32.46
C PHE A 182 11.51 -4.09 32.36
N ASN A 183 10.94 -5.26 32.66
CA ASN A 183 11.58 -6.55 32.47
C ASN A 183 10.79 -7.41 31.48
N PRO A 184 11.41 -7.90 30.38
CA PRO A 184 10.74 -8.76 29.40
C PRO A 184 10.08 -10.03 29.97
N THR A 185 10.49 -10.49 31.17
CA THR A 185 9.94 -11.69 31.81
C THR A 185 8.98 -11.40 32.97
N GLN A 186 8.60 -10.14 33.22
CA GLN A 186 7.63 -9.81 34.29
C GLN A 186 6.23 -10.33 33.96
N ALA A 187 5.45 -10.65 35.00
CA ALA A 187 4.09 -11.17 34.84
C ALA A 187 3.06 -10.03 34.78
N GLU A 188 3.36 -8.92 35.44
CA GLU A 188 2.53 -7.76 35.63
C GLU A 188 2.45 -6.90 34.36
N GLU A 189 1.28 -6.32 34.10
CA GLU A 189 1.17 -5.30 33.06
C GLU A 189 1.93 -4.03 33.46
N THR A 190 2.76 -3.50 32.56
CA THR A 190 3.58 -2.30 32.83
C THR A 190 2.77 -0.99 32.85
N TYR A 191 1.51 -1.02 32.45
CA TYR A 191 0.62 0.15 32.40
C TYR A 191 -0.79 -0.20 32.86
N SER A 192 -1.47 0.78 33.49
CA SER A 192 -2.81 0.62 34.04
C SER A 192 -3.90 0.72 32.97
N MET A 193 -4.50 -0.43 32.62
CA MET A 193 -5.64 -0.46 31.68
C MET A 193 -6.87 0.27 32.23
N VAL A 194 -7.07 0.24 33.55
CA VAL A 194 -8.21 0.89 34.22
C VAL A 194 -8.10 2.41 34.13
N THR A 195 -6.91 2.96 34.39
CA THR A 195 -6.65 4.40 34.26
C THR A 195 -6.80 4.84 32.81
N ALA A 196 -6.21 4.11 31.86
CA ALA A 196 -6.35 4.37 30.43
C ALA A 196 -7.83 4.33 29.99
N ASN A 197 -8.57 3.32 30.42
CA ASN A 197 -9.99 3.18 30.10
C ASN A 197 -10.81 4.35 30.65
N ARG A 198 -10.60 4.73 31.92
CA ARG A 198 -11.31 5.86 32.53
C ARG A 198 -11.00 7.16 31.79
N PHE A 199 -9.72 7.43 31.52
CA PHE A 199 -9.29 8.62 30.78
C PHE A 199 -10.02 8.73 29.43
N TRP A 200 -9.94 7.69 28.60
CA TRP A 200 -10.58 7.73 27.28
C TRP A 200 -12.11 7.73 27.34
N SER A 201 -12.71 7.07 28.34
CA SER A 201 -14.16 7.11 28.52
C SER A 201 -14.65 8.51 28.87
N GLN A 202 -13.87 9.26 29.67
CA GLN A 202 -14.20 10.64 30.02
C GLN A 202 -13.90 11.63 28.88
N ILE A 203 -12.79 11.43 28.16
CA ILE A 203 -12.34 12.37 27.12
C ILE A 203 -13.06 12.15 25.78
N PHE A 204 -13.26 10.89 25.37
CA PHE A 204 -13.79 10.54 24.05
C PHE A 204 -15.15 9.82 24.12
N GLY A 205 -15.70 9.62 25.33
CA GLY A 205 -17.00 8.97 25.54
C GLY A 205 -16.99 7.44 25.44
N VAL A 206 -15.94 6.86 24.85
CA VAL A 206 -15.74 5.42 24.71
C VAL A 206 -14.28 5.06 24.92
N ALA A 207 -14.02 3.85 25.41
CA ALA A 207 -12.67 3.33 25.58
C ALA A 207 -12.60 1.82 25.40
N PHE A 208 -11.43 1.33 24.99
CA PHE A 208 -11.13 -0.09 25.06
C PHE A 208 -11.12 -0.53 26.52
N SER A 209 -11.73 -1.69 26.80
CA SER A 209 -11.70 -2.37 28.10
C SER A 209 -11.09 -3.77 28.03
N ASN A 210 -10.80 -4.26 26.82
CA ASN A 210 -10.21 -5.57 26.57
C ASN A 210 -8.95 -5.42 25.71
N LYS A 211 -7.79 -5.76 26.28
CA LYS A 211 -6.49 -5.64 25.59
C LYS A 211 -6.39 -6.54 24.36
N ARG A 212 -6.99 -7.74 24.37
CA ARG A 212 -6.96 -8.65 23.21
C ARG A 212 -7.75 -8.08 22.03
N TRP A 213 -8.93 -7.52 22.30
CA TRP A 213 -9.73 -6.82 21.29
C TRP A 213 -8.98 -5.62 20.72
N LEU A 214 -8.38 -4.79 21.57
CA LEU A 214 -7.58 -3.64 21.15
C LEU A 214 -6.52 -4.04 20.11
N HIS A 215 -5.68 -5.03 20.43
CA HIS A 215 -4.59 -5.44 19.54
C HIS A 215 -5.09 -6.14 18.27
N PHE A 216 -6.21 -6.88 18.34
CA PHE A 216 -6.84 -7.41 17.15
C PHE A 216 -7.39 -6.30 16.25
N PHE A 217 -7.98 -5.25 16.83
CA PHE A 217 -8.49 -4.10 16.09
C PHE A 217 -7.37 -3.31 15.40
N MET A 218 -6.21 -3.17 16.06
CA MET A 218 -5.00 -2.59 15.46
C MET A 218 -4.49 -3.38 14.25
N LEU A 219 -4.70 -4.69 14.21
CA LEU A 219 -4.44 -5.51 13.01
C LEU A 219 -5.55 -5.28 11.97
N PHE A 220 -6.80 -5.35 12.39
CA PHE A 220 -7.97 -5.35 11.50
C PHE A 220 -8.08 -4.08 10.65
N VAL A 221 -7.90 -2.89 11.24
CA VAL A 221 -8.10 -1.60 10.57
C VAL A 221 -7.19 -1.41 9.34
N PRO A 222 -5.84 -1.46 9.46
CA PRO A 222 -4.96 -1.31 8.30
C PRO A 222 -5.14 -2.44 7.30
N VAL A 223 -5.25 -3.69 7.76
CA VAL A 223 -5.36 -4.86 6.88
C VAL A 223 -6.61 -4.74 6.01
N THR A 224 -7.76 -4.43 6.63
CA THR A 224 -9.02 -4.26 5.89
C THR A 224 -8.95 -3.08 4.93
N GLY A 225 -8.38 -1.94 5.34
CA GLY A 225 -8.22 -0.79 4.45
C GLY A 225 -7.44 -1.12 3.19
N LEU A 226 -6.29 -1.79 3.32
CA LEU A 226 -5.46 -2.19 2.18
C LEU A 226 -6.17 -3.22 1.28
N TRP A 227 -6.96 -4.13 1.85
CA TRP A 227 -7.79 -5.05 1.07
C TRP A 227 -8.88 -4.30 0.29
N MET A 228 -9.53 -3.31 0.89
CA MET A 228 -10.55 -2.50 0.20
C MET A 228 -9.94 -1.74 -0.97
N SER A 229 -8.79 -1.08 -0.80
CA SER A 229 -8.15 -0.37 -1.91
C SER A 229 -7.74 -1.32 -3.04
N ALA A 230 -7.22 -2.51 -2.72
CA ALA A 230 -6.90 -3.53 -3.71
C ALA A 230 -8.12 -3.95 -4.53
N LEU A 231 -9.29 -4.14 -3.90
CA LEU A 231 -10.53 -4.46 -4.61
C LEU A 231 -10.94 -3.38 -5.62
N GLY A 232 -10.85 -2.11 -5.24
CA GLY A 232 -11.18 -1.03 -6.17
C GLY A 232 -10.18 -0.93 -7.34
N VAL A 233 -8.89 -1.23 -7.11
CA VAL A 233 -7.87 -1.31 -8.19
C VAL A 233 -8.20 -2.44 -9.18
N VAL A 234 -8.73 -3.58 -8.72
CA VAL A 234 -9.21 -4.64 -9.62
C VAL A 234 -10.34 -4.13 -10.52
N GLY A 235 -11.26 -3.32 -10.00
CA GLY A 235 -12.28 -2.65 -10.83
C GLY A 235 -11.67 -1.71 -11.86
N LEU A 236 -10.67 -0.92 -11.47
CA LEU A 236 -9.94 -0.02 -12.38
C LEU A 236 -9.17 -0.76 -13.47
N ALA A 237 -8.74 -2.00 -13.24
CA ALA A 237 -8.16 -2.85 -14.28
C ALA A 237 -9.09 -2.98 -15.50
N LEU A 238 -10.41 -2.97 -15.26
CA LEU A 238 -11.45 -3.07 -16.29
C LEU A 238 -12.06 -1.71 -16.66
N ASN A 239 -11.46 -0.61 -16.21
CA ASN A 239 -12.05 0.73 -16.29
C ASN A 239 -13.44 0.84 -15.64
N LEU A 240 -13.78 -0.07 -14.72
CA LEU A 240 -15.02 -0.01 -13.93
C LEU A 240 -14.82 0.97 -12.77
N ARG A 241 -15.10 2.24 -13.06
CA ARG A 241 -14.79 3.39 -12.21
C ARG A 241 -16.03 3.87 -11.46
N ALA A 242 -15.81 4.49 -10.31
CA ALA A 242 -16.75 5.46 -9.76
C ALA A 242 -16.33 6.83 -10.28
N TYR A 243 -16.53 7.05 -11.59
CA TYR A 243 -16.02 8.25 -12.26
C TYR A 243 -16.96 9.43 -12.06
N ASP A 244 -18.26 9.17 -12.20
CA ASP A 244 -19.29 10.17 -12.23
C ASP A 244 -20.47 9.89 -11.29
N PHE A 245 -21.18 10.97 -10.95
CA PHE A 245 -22.52 10.89 -10.40
C PHE A 245 -23.51 11.34 -11.46
N VAL A 246 -24.22 10.40 -12.10
CA VAL A 246 -25.14 10.69 -13.21
C VAL A 246 -26.18 11.78 -12.86
N SER A 247 -26.65 11.84 -11.61
CA SER A 247 -27.58 12.88 -11.17
C SER A 247 -26.95 14.29 -11.13
N GLN A 248 -25.65 14.40 -10.82
CA GLN A 248 -24.91 15.66 -10.89
C GLN A 248 -24.72 16.07 -12.36
N GLU A 249 -24.35 15.13 -13.24
CA GLU A 249 -24.13 15.39 -14.67
C GLU A 249 -25.40 15.90 -15.36
N ILE A 250 -26.53 15.26 -15.10
CA ILE A 250 -27.83 15.69 -15.67
C ILE A 250 -28.14 17.12 -15.22
N ARG A 251 -27.98 17.41 -13.93
CA ARG A 251 -28.27 18.75 -13.41
C ARG A 251 -27.33 19.80 -14.00
N ALA A 252 -26.03 19.54 -14.04
CA ALA A 252 -25.03 20.46 -14.58
C ALA A 252 -25.23 20.72 -16.09
N ALA A 253 -25.72 19.72 -16.84
CA ALA A 253 -26.01 19.86 -18.25
C ALA A 253 -27.25 20.74 -18.52
N GLU A 254 -28.24 20.69 -17.65
CA GLU A 254 -29.48 21.48 -17.76
C GLU A 254 -29.36 22.89 -17.18
N ASP A 255 -28.50 23.08 -16.18
CA ASP A 255 -28.37 24.31 -15.39
C ASP A 255 -26.91 24.79 -15.41
N PRO A 256 -26.55 25.74 -16.31
CA PRO A 256 -25.18 26.27 -16.41
C PRO A 256 -24.70 27.02 -15.16
N GLU A 257 -25.58 27.36 -14.23
CA GLU A 257 -25.23 27.99 -12.95
C GLU A 257 -24.96 26.95 -11.85
N PHE A 258 -25.26 25.67 -12.10
CA PHE A 258 -25.02 24.59 -11.14
C PHE A 258 -23.54 24.16 -11.14
N GLU A 259 -22.85 24.46 -10.05
CA GLU A 259 -21.46 24.06 -9.83
C GLU A 259 -21.29 23.44 -8.43
N THR A 260 -20.55 22.34 -8.34
CA THR A 260 -20.14 21.71 -7.07
C THR A 260 -18.65 21.39 -7.09
N PHE A 261 -18.06 21.03 -5.95
CA PHE A 261 -16.67 20.56 -5.94
C PHE A 261 -16.45 19.32 -6.80
N TYR A 262 -17.49 18.50 -7.00
CA TYR A 262 -17.41 17.36 -7.90
C TYR A 262 -17.25 17.81 -9.36
N THR A 263 -18.05 18.77 -9.85
CA THR A 263 -17.96 19.24 -11.25
C THR A 263 -16.70 20.06 -11.54
N LYS A 264 -16.05 20.59 -10.49
CA LYS A 264 -14.76 21.31 -10.60
C LYS A 264 -13.55 20.39 -10.77
N ASN A 265 -13.64 19.17 -10.23
CA ASN A 265 -12.56 18.19 -10.21
C ASN A 265 -12.55 17.33 -11.47
#